data_AF-A0A2V8NEQ7-F1
#
_entry.id   AF-A0A2V8NEQ7-F1
#
_cell.length_a   1.000
_cell.length_b   1.000
_cell.length_c   1.000
_cell.angle_alpha   90.00
_cell.angle_beta   90.00
_cell.angle_gamma   90.00
#
_symmetry.space_group_name_H-M   'P 1'
#
loop_
_entity.id
_entity.type
_entity.pdbx_description
1 polymer ?
#
loop_
_entity_poly.entity_id
_entity_poly.type
_entity_poly.pdbx_seq_one_letter_code
_entity_poly.pdbx_strand_id
1 'polypeptide(L)'
;MSKKIRLRTAAILAVILILATFAPDVRVTKAQSQSTAVVTNEAKKAAVQEATESVLKETSELRQLPILRAVKSDTQSRTDIEHYLVKNLDEETTPAEMHATEVSLKKLGLVPKDFQFRPFIIKLLTEQVAGYYDPKQQEFFLADWIDLDGQKAVMAHELTHALQDQHFNLHRFEKWPKGDSDAELAAHALIEGDAQVTMSLYVARSPLRIIALMKSMGSSQSVTEEIDRAPRALRESLLFPYEQGMQWVTQLYRRDGWSLVSKAFTELPQSTEQILHVDKYYAHEAPVKITQPDISSALGPGWKRIDTDVNGEWSYYLILDEFLKSDQESSRAAAGWGGDRYSVYEEAKSGGVFITQLSAWDTEQDAVEFFNAYAKRTELRYKSAEALPVKTEDEKAWRTDEGNVIMQRRGQRVLILEGIPEGKDARTLTAKLWS
;
A
#
# COMPACT_ATOMS: atom_id res chain seq x y z
N MET A 1 -4.75 6.09 36.92
CA MET A 1 -4.04 5.18 36.00
C MET A 1 -5.05 4.50 35.08
N SER A 2 -5.40 5.14 33.96
CA SER A 2 -6.28 4.54 32.94
C SER A 2 -5.46 4.37 31.67
N LYS A 3 -4.71 3.28 31.59
CA LYS A 3 -4.06 2.83 30.35
C LYS A 3 -5.06 1.96 29.60
N LYS A 4 -5.91 2.59 28.80
CA LYS A 4 -6.65 1.92 27.72
C LYS A 4 -6.67 2.88 26.53
N ILE A 5 -5.62 2.87 25.73
CA ILE A 5 -5.64 3.45 24.39
C ILE A 5 -5.68 2.25 23.44
N ARG A 6 -6.84 2.07 22.80
CA ARG A 6 -7.08 1.09 21.75
C ARG A 6 -7.63 1.87 20.54
N LEU A 7 -7.03 1.62 19.38
CA LEU A 7 -7.56 1.61 17.99
C LEU A 7 -7.36 2.82 17.02
N ARG A 8 -7.35 2.65 15.66
CA ARG A 8 -6.54 1.86 14.64
C ARG A 8 -6.83 2.36 13.18
N THR A 9 -5.78 2.47 12.34
CA THR A 9 -5.60 2.49 10.83
C THR A 9 -6.54 3.20 9.83
N ALA A 10 -5.95 4.01 8.92
CA ALA A 10 -6.46 4.27 7.56
C ALA A 10 -5.39 4.72 6.54
N ALA A 11 -4.11 4.33 6.63
CA ALA A 11 -3.42 4.22 5.34
C ALA A 11 -3.86 2.90 4.73
N ILE A 12 -4.03 2.93 3.41
CA ILE A 12 -4.45 1.80 2.59
C ILE A 12 -3.55 0.63 2.94
N LEU A 13 -4.11 -0.34 3.67
CA LEU A 13 -3.36 -1.47 4.20
C LEU A 13 -2.47 -2.06 3.12
N ALA A 14 -1.16 -1.99 3.34
CA ALA A 14 -0.18 -2.89 2.75
C ALA A 14 -0.37 -4.27 3.41
N VAL A 15 -1.56 -4.87 3.28
CA VAL A 15 -1.84 -6.22 3.75
C VAL A 15 -1.85 -7.14 2.55
N ILE A 16 -0.85 -8.03 2.58
CA ILE A 16 -0.62 -9.20 1.75
C ILE A 16 -0.31 -8.85 0.29
N LEU A 17 0.96 -8.54 0.05
CA LEU A 17 1.59 -8.74 -1.25
C LEU A 17 1.77 -10.25 -1.43
N ILE A 18 0.73 -10.91 -1.93
CA ILE A 18 0.95 -12.07 -2.78
C ILE A 18 1.28 -11.52 -4.15
N LEU A 19 2.38 -11.96 -4.75
CA LEU A 19 2.65 -11.53 -6.09
C LEU A 19 1.68 -12.11 -7.08
N ALA A 20 1.29 -11.16 -7.90
CA ALA A 20 0.57 -11.37 -9.10
C ALA A 20 1.48 -11.12 -10.27
N THR A 21 1.70 -12.15 -11.05
CA THR A 21 1.96 -11.92 -12.46
C THR A 21 0.89 -12.66 -13.25
N PHE A 22 0.54 -12.05 -14.37
CA PHE A 22 -0.68 -12.37 -15.08
C PHE A 22 -0.70 -13.80 -15.64
N ALA A 23 -1.84 -14.45 -15.47
CA ALA A 23 -2.13 -15.77 -16.03
C ALA A 23 -3.23 -15.68 -17.11
N PRO A 24 -3.20 -16.52 -18.17
CA PRO A 24 -4.37 -16.75 -19.01
C PRO A 24 -5.39 -17.69 -18.34
N ASP A 25 -6.67 -17.50 -18.64
CA ASP A 25 -7.73 -18.44 -18.27
C ASP A 25 -7.83 -19.58 -19.31
N VAL A 26 -7.66 -20.84 -18.85
CA VAL A 26 -7.86 -22.04 -19.70
C VAL A 26 -9.15 -22.72 -19.25
N ARG A 27 -10.19 -22.64 -20.10
CA ARG A 27 -11.41 -23.42 -19.91
C ARG A 27 -11.11 -24.92 -20.01
N VAL A 28 -11.12 -25.61 -18.88
CA VAL A 28 -10.98 -27.06 -18.81
C VAL A 28 -12.33 -27.73 -19.09
N THR A 29 -12.44 -28.42 -20.23
CA THR A 29 -13.49 -29.41 -20.48
C THR A 29 -13.23 -30.64 -19.63
N LYS A 30 -14.12 -30.93 -18.68
CA LYS A 30 -14.07 -32.14 -17.84
C LYS A 30 -14.43 -33.38 -18.67
N ALA A 31 -13.48 -34.29 -18.87
CA ALA A 31 -13.74 -35.70 -19.11
C ALA A 31 -12.58 -36.62 -18.66
N GLN A 32 -12.91 -37.50 -17.70
CA GLN A 32 -12.29 -38.79 -17.34
C GLN A 32 -10.80 -38.89 -16.93
N SER A 33 -10.59 -39.16 -15.64
CA SER A 33 -10.02 -40.41 -15.06
C SER A 33 -9.15 -40.12 -13.82
N GLN A 34 -9.61 -40.57 -12.65
CA GLN A 34 -8.98 -40.29 -11.35
C GLN A 34 -7.56 -40.87 -11.19
N SER A 35 -7.17 -41.90 -11.96
CA SER A 35 -5.82 -42.49 -11.91
C SER A 35 -4.78 -41.63 -12.66
N THR A 36 -5.16 -41.09 -13.82
CA THR A 36 -4.28 -40.27 -14.67
C THR A 36 -4.07 -38.87 -14.06
N ALA A 37 -5.09 -38.32 -13.40
CA ALA A 37 -5.02 -37.03 -12.69
C ALA A 37 -4.03 -37.03 -11.51
N VAL A 38 -3.92 -38.17 -10.79
CA VAL A 38 -2.98 -38.31 -9.65
C VAL A 38 -1.54 -38.37 -10.13
N VAL A 39 -1.27 -39.14 -11.19
CA VAL A 39 0.07 -39.25 -11.80
C VAL A 39 0.53 -37.92 -12.41
N THR A 40 -0.38 -37.14 -13.02
CA THR A 40 -0.06 -35.80 -13.55
C THR A 40 0.23 -34.77 -12.45
N ASN A 41 -0.43 -34.88 -11.29
CA ASN A 41 -0.20 -33.97 -10.17
C ASN A 41 1.14 -34.21 -9.46
N GLU A 42 1.53 -35.48 -9.27
CA GLU A 42 2.86 -35.81 -8.71
C GLU A 42 4.01 -35.38 -9.63
N ALA A 43 3.86 -35.59 -10.95
CA ALA A 43 4.84 -35.13 -11.93
C ALA A 43 4.96 -33.60 -11.96
N LYS A 44 3.84 -32.88 -11.87
CA LYS A 44 3.82 -31.41 -11.79
C LYS A 44 4.50 -30.92 -10.52
N LYS A 45 4.22 -31.54 -9.38
CA LYS A 45 4.86 -31.23 -8.09
C LYS A 45 6.37 -31.43 -8.14
N ALA A 46 6.84 -32.54 -8.68
CA ALA A 46 8.27 -32.78 -8.87
C ALA A 46 8.94 -31.74 -9.77
N ALA A 47 8.29 -31.35 -10.87
CA ALA A 47 8.78 -30.29 -11.76
C ALA A 47 8.85 -28.92 -11.07
N VAL A 48 7.89 -28.58 -10.21
CA VAL A 48 7.92 -27.35 -9.40
C VAL A 48 9.05 -27.38 -8.38
N GLN A 49 9.32 -28.53 -7.75
CA GLN A 49 10.43 -28.69 -6.82
C GLN A 49 11.79 -28.54 -7.50
N GLU A 50 11.99 -29.18 -8.65
CA GLU A 50 13.23 -29.04 -9.44
C GLU A 50 13.41 -27.58 -9.92
N ALA A 51 12.34 -26.97 -10.42
CA ALA A 51 12.38 -25.56 -10.83
C ALA A 51 12.66 -24.64 -9.64
N THR A 52 12.14 -24.95 -8.45
CA THR A 52 12.39 -24.19 -7.22
C THR A 52 13.87 -24.22 -6.86
N GLU A 53 14.50 -25.39 -6.83
CA GLU A 53 15.94 -25.51 -6.53
C GLU A 53 16.80 -24.74 -7.54
N SER A 54 16.47 -24.87 -8.84
CA SER A 54 17.19 -24.23 -9.93
C SER A 54 17.06 -22.70 -9.89
N VAL A 55 15.83 -22.19 -9.75
CA VAL A 55 15.57 -20.75 -9.70
C VAL A 55 16.12 -20.14 -8.42
N LEU A 56 15.97 -20.81 -7.26
CA LEU A 56 16.51 -20.34 -5.97
C LEU A 56 18.03 -20.20 -6.01
N LYS A 57 18.72 -21.16 -6.64
CA LYS A 57 20.17 -21.08 -6.85
C LYS A 57 20.54 -19.86 -7.69
N GLU A 58 19.82 -19.63 -8.78
CA GLU A 58 20.13 -18.53 -9.68
C GLU A 58 19.83 -17.16 -9.04
N THR A 59 18.70 -17.01 -8.34
CA THR A 59 18.37 -15.80 -7.60
C THR A 59 19.33 -15.55 -6.45
N SER A 60 19.77 -16.59 -5.74
CA SER A 60 20.82 -16.51 -4.70
C SER A 60 22.12 -15.93 -5.26
N GLU A 61 22.57 -16.43 -6.41
CA GLU A 61 23.76 -15.92 -7.10
C GLU A 61 23.59 -14.49 -7.59
N LEU A 62 22.43 -14.17 -8.18
CA LEU A 62 22.10 -12.84 -8.68
C LEU A 62 22.07 -11.81 -7.55
N ARG A 63 21.40 -12.13 -6.45
CA ARG A 63 21.12 -11.25 -5.31
C ARG A 63 22.25 -11.23 -4.27
N GLN A 64 23.21 -12.14 -4.41
CA GLN A 64 24.34 -12.34 -3.48
C GLN A 64 23.89 -12.66 -2.04
N LEU A 65 22.80 -13.41 -1.90
CA LEU A 65 22.32 -13.93 -0.63
C LEU A 65 22.49 -15.45 -0.63
N PRO A 66 23.46 -16.00 0.12
CA PRO A 66 23.66 -17.45 0.19
C PRO A 66 22.42 -18.18 0.68
N ILE A 67 22.10 -19.33 0.09
CA ILE A 67 21.02 -20.20 0.59
C ILE A 67 21.45 -20.76 1.95
N LEU A 68 20.73 -20.39 3.01
CA LEU A 68 20.95 -20.88 4.38
C LEU A 68 20.17 -22.16 4.67
N ARG A 69 19.00 -22.31 4.04
CA ARG A 69 18.12 -23.49 4.14
C ARG A 69 17.42 -23.76 2.82
N ALA A 70 17.13 -25.03 2.55
CA ALA A 70 16.30 -25.42 1.42
C ALA A 70 14.88 -24.82 1.57
N VAL A 71 14.29 -24.41 0.45
CA VAL A 71 12.92 -23.88 0.40
C VAL A 71 12.01 -25.01 -0.04
N LYS A 72 11.01 -25.32 0.78
CA LYS A 72 9.97 -26.29 0.38
C LYS A 72 9.08 -25.64 -0.67
N SER A 73 8.58 -26.46 -1.59
CA SER A 73 7.61 -25.98 -2.57
C SER A 73 6.51 -26.98 -2.85
N ASP A 74 5.30 -26.46 -3.03
CA ASP A 74 4.14 -27.23 -3.46
C ASP A 74 3.30 -26.46 -4.49
N THR A 75 2.33 -27.13 -5.09
CA THR A 75 1.30 -26.48 -5.91
C THR A 75 0.00 -26.35 -5.14
N GLN A 76 -0.72 -25.25 -5.34
CA GLN A 76 -2.04 -25.05 -4.75
C GLN A 76 -3.10 -24.78 -5.81
N SER A 77 -4.31 -25.23 -5.51
CA SER A 77 -5.49 -24.90 -6.31
C SER A 77 -5.94 -23.46 -6.03
N ARG A 78 -6.72 -22.89 -6.96
CA ARG A 78 -7.26 -21.53 -6.81
C ARG A 78 -8.09 -21.37 -5.54
N THR A 79 -8.88 -22.40 -5.18
CA THR A 79 -9.69 -22.40 -3.96
C THR A 79 -8.83 -22.38 -2.70
N ASP A 80 -7.71 -23.12 -2.69
CA ASP A 80 -6.82 -23.14 -1.52
C ASP A 80 -6.11 -21.80 -1.34
N ILE A 81 -5.70 -21.16 -2.44
CA ILE A 81 -5.15 -19.80 -2.45
C ILE A 81 -6.16 -18.77 -1.94
N GLU A 82 -7.41 -18.82 -2.39
CA GLU A 82 -8.48 -17.94 -1.90
C GLU A 82 -8.71 -18.11 -0.40
N HIS A 83 -8.79 -19.35 0.09
CA HIS A 83 -8.93 -19.61 1.53
C HIS A 83 -7.74 -19.11 2.34
N TYR A 84 -6.52 -19.29 1.83
CA TYR A 84 -5.31 -18.79 2.46
C TYR A 84 -5.31 -17.26 2.55
N LEU A 85 -5.64 -16.58 1.44
CA LEU A 85 -5.76 -15.13 1.36
C LEU A 85 -6.77 -14.56 2.35
N VAL A 86 -7.98 -15.12 2.37
CA VAL A 86 -9.05 -14.67 3.28
C VAL A 86 -8.63 -14.88 4.74
N LYS A 87 -8.02 -16.03 5.04
CA LYS A 87 -7.53 -16.33 6.38
C LYS A 87 -6.47 -15.32 6.81
N ASN A 88 -5.45 -15.05 5.99
CA ASN A 88 -4.41 -14.09 6.34
C ASN A 88 -4.96 -12.66 6.46
N LEU A 89 -5.87 -12.26 5.57
CA LEU A 89 -6.51 -10.95 5.63
C LEU A 89 -7.25 -10.77 6.97
N ASP A 90 -7.96 -11.80 7.43
CA ASP A 90 -8.67 -11.78 8.72
C ASP A 90 -7.72 -11.88 9.94
N GLU A 91 -6.51 -12.45 9.78
CA GLU A 91 -5.47 -12.46 10.82
C GLU A 91 -4.79 -11.09 10.99
N GLU A 92 -4.56 -10.38 9.88
CA GLU A 92 -3.79 -9.14 9.84
C GLU A 92 -4.67 -7.91 10.06
N THR A 93 -5.90 -7.91 9.52
CA THR A 93 -6.81 -6.76 9.57
C THR A 93 -8.11 -7.11 10.27
N THR A 94 -8.45 -6.36 11.33
CA THR A 94 -9.75 -6.54 12.00
C THR A 94 -10.90 -5.87 11.24
N PRO A 95 -12.15 -6.32 11.44
CA PRO A 95 -13.31 -5.68 10.81
C PRO A 95 -13.44 -4.18 11.09
N ALA A 96 -12.99 -3.71 12.25
CA ALA A 96 -12.99 -2.28 12.59
C ALA A 96 -11.97 -1.48 11.76
N GLU A 97 -10.82 -2.07 11.46
CA GLU A 97 -9.76 -1.46 10.61
C GLU A 97 -10.23 -1.40 9.14
N MET A 98 -10.87 -2.46 8.64
CA MET A 98 -11.49 -2.45 7.31
C MET A 98 -12.59 -1.41 7.18
N HIS A 99 -13.44 -1.28 8.20
CA HIS A 99 -14.49 -0.26 8.25
C HIS A 99 -13.90 1.15 8.25
N ALA A 100 -12.90 1.42 9.09
CA ALA A 100 -12.25 2.72 9.13
C ALA A 100 -11.57 3.08 7.79
N THR A 101 -10.93 2.11 7.13
CA THR A 101 -10.35 2.29 5.79
C THR A 101 -11.44 2.65 4.77
N GLU A 102 -12.53 1.90 4.72
CA GLU A 102 -13.64 2.17 3.81
C GLU A 102 -14.27 3.55 4.04
N VAL A 103 -14.53 3.90 5.30
CA VAL A 103 -15.07 5.20 5.71
C VAL A 103 -14.14 6.33 5.28
N SER A 104 -12.83 6.16 5.46
CA SER A 104 -11.83 7.17 5.10
C SER A 104 -11.73 7.36 3.59
N LEU A 105 -11.67 6.27 2.82
CA LEU A 105 -11.65 6.32 1.36
C LEU A 105 -12.90 7.02 0.81
N LYS A 106 -14.09 6.70 1.33
CA LYS A 106 -15.34 7.35 0.96
C LYS A 106 -15.33 8.83 1.38
N LYS A 107 -14.91 9.13 2.60
CA LYS A 107 -14.84 10.50 3.12
C LYS A 107 -13.72 11.31 2.48
N LEU A 108 -12.74 10.72 1.81
CA LEU A 108 -11.76 11.40 0.95
C LEU A 108 -12.17 11.40 -0.53
N GLY A 109 -13.27 10.76 -0.90
CA GLY A 109 -13.77 10.73 -2.27
C GLY A 109 -12.87 9.92 -3.22
N LEU A 110 -12.04 9.04 -2.65
CA LEU A 110 -11.13 8.15 -3.37
C LEU A 110 -11.84 6.91 -3.92
N VAL A 111 -13.05 6.62 -3.40
CA VAL A 111 -13.92 5.54 -3.86
C VAL A 111 -15.38 6.04 -3.88
N PRO A 112 -16.26 5.39 -4.69
CA PRO A 112 -17.70 5.66 -4.67
C PRO A 112 -18.35 5.45 -3.30
N LYS A 113 -19.48 6.15 -3.03
CA LYS A 113 -20.19 6.06 -1.73
C LYS A 113 -20.74 4.65 -1.42
N ASP A 114 -21.07 3.88 -2.45
CA ASP A 114 -21.58 2.50 -2.39
C ASP A 114 -20.47 1.43 -2.45
N PHE A 115 -19.20 1.83 -2.54
CA PHE A 115 -18.07 0.92 -2.59
C PHE A 115 -18.00 0.02 -1.35
N GLN A 116 -17.60 -1.24 -1.53
CA GLN A 116 -17.43 -2.22 -0.45
C GLN A 116 -15.98 -2.71 -0.45
N PHE A 117 -15.20 -2.27 0.55
CA PHE A 117 -13.75 -2.47 0.56
C PHE A 117 -13.36 -3.94 0.74
N ARG A 118 -13.92 -4.63 1.74
CA ARG A 118 -13.53 -6.02 2.02
C ARG A 118 -13.83 -6.99 0.86
N PRO A 119 -15.05 -7.02 0.29
CA PRO A 119 -15.32 -7.88 -0.87
C PRO A 119 -14.43 -7.55 -2.07
N PHE A 120 -14.16 -6.26 -2.29
CA PHE A 120 -13.29 -5.80 -3.38
C PHE A 120 -11.85 -6.31 -3.21
N ILE A 121 -11.23 -6.13 -2.04
CA ILE A 121 -9.85 -6.57 -1.79
C ILE A 121 -9.72 -8.09 -1.86
N ILE A 122 -10.68 -8.85 -1.33
CA ILE A 122 -10.64 -10.33 -1.45
C ILE A 122 -10.67 -10.76 -2.91
N LYS A 123 -11.55 -10.15 -3.72
CA LYS A 123 -11.65 -10.45 -5.14
C LYS A 123 -10.36 -10.06 -5.88
N LEU A 124 -9.85 -8.86 -5.63
CA LEU A 124 -8.64 -8.35 -6.25
C LEU A 124 -7.44 -9.24 -5.94
N LEU A 125 -7.21 -9.59 -4.67
CA LEU A 125 -6.10 -10.46 -4.27
C LEU A 125 -6.22 -11.86 -4.91
N THR A 126 -7.42 -12.43 -4.93
CA THR A 126 -7.66 -13.79 -5.48
C THR A 126 -7.44 -13.87 -6.99
N GLU A 127 -7.76 -12.82 -7.74
CA GLU A 127 -7.55 -12.81 -9.20
C GLU A 127 -6.08 -12.72 -9.61
N GLN A 128 -5.26 -12.18 -8.72
CA GLN A 128 -3.93 -11.72 -9.04
C GLN A 128 -2.88 -12.83 -8.73
N VAL A 129 -3.11 -13.75 -7.79
CA VAL A 129 -2.10 -14.76 -7.38
C VAL A 129 -1.68 -15.75 -8.48
N ALA A 130 -0.39 -15.75 -8.81
CA ALA A 130 0.26 -16.82 -9.60
C ALA A 130 1.15 -17.74 -8.75
N GLY A 131 1.62 -17.26 -7.60
CA GLY A 131 2.37 -17.99 -6.61
C GLY A 131 2.62 -17.09 -5.41
N TYR A 132 3.07 -17.65 -4.28
CA TYR A 132 3.45 -16.89 -3.10
C TYR A 132 4.43 -17.66 -2.23
N TYR A 133 5.35 -16.96 -1.58
CA TYR A 133 6.11 -17.47 -0.46
C TYR A 133 5.40 -17.16 0.86
N ASP A 134 5.21 -18.17 1.72
CA ASP A 134 4.68 -17.99 3.06
C ASP A 134 5.85 -17.97 4.07
N PRO A 135 6.16 -16.83 4.71
CA PRO A 135 7.23 -16.74 5.71
C PRO A 135 6.94 -17.54 7.00
N LYS A 136 5.67 -17.74 7.36
CA LYS A 136 5.27 -18.52 8.55
C LYS A 136 5.52 -20.01 8.33
N GLN A 137 5.17 -20.52 7.15
CA GLN A 137 5.39 -21.93 6.77
C GLN A 137 6.80 -22.18 6.20
N GLN A 138 7.49 -21.12 5.77
CA GLN A 138 8.76 -21.15 5.05
C GLN A 138 8.67 -22.00 3.78
N GLU A 139 7.55 -21.89 3.09
CA GLU A 139 7.18 -22.72 1.94
C GLU A 139 6.69 -21.84 0.79
N PHE A 140 7.09 -22.20 -0.42
CA PHE A 140 6.70 -21.56 -1.66
C PHE A 140 5.55 -22.33 -2.32
N PHE A 141 4.48 -21.64 -2.67
CA PHE A 141 3.33 -22.24 -3.33
C PHE A 141 3.15 -21.66 -4.73
N LEU A 142 2.94 -22.53 -5.71
CA LEU A 142 2.71 -22.16 -7.10
C LEU A 142 1.29 -22.52 -7.54
N ALA A 143 0.66 -21.67 -8.34
CA ALA A 143 -0.65 -21.93 -8.91
C ALA A 143 -0.63 -23.16 -9.84
N ASP A 144 -1.51 -24.13 -9.57
CA ASP A 144 -1.57 -25.38 -10.35
C ASP A 144 -2.24 -25.25 -11.73
N TRP A 145 -2.78 -24.08 -12.08
CA TRP A 145 -3.46 -23.85 -13.37
C TRP A 145 -2.60 -23.11 -14.40
N ILE A 146 -1.42 -22.63 -14.01
CA ILE A 146 -0.52 -21.89 -14.90
C ILE A 146 0.61 -22.83 -15.38
N ASP A 147 1.09 -22.60 -16.60
CA ASP A 147 2.24 -23.31 -17.17
C ASP A 147 3.56 -22.90 -16.50
N LEU A 148 4.44 -23.87 -16.24
CA LEU A 148 5.63 -23.65 -15.41
C LEU A 148 6.64 -22.69 -16.05
N ASP A 149 6.82 -22.76 -17.36
CA ASP A 149 7.79 -21.90 -18.06
C ASP A 149 7.37 -20.42 -18.02
N GLY A 150 6.06 -20.15 -18.07
CA GLY A 150 5.50 -18.81 -17.89
C GLY A 150 5.63 -18.27 -16.47
N GLN A 151 5.92 -19.12 -15.48
CA GLN A 151 5.98 -18.76 -14.06
C GLN A 151 7.40 -18.62 -13.52
N LYS A 152 8.43 -18.93 -14.30
CA LYS A 152 9.82 -18.82 -13.84
C LYS A 152 10.20 -17.41 -13.38
N ALA A 153 9.57 -16.36 -13.94
CA ALA A 153 9.73 -14.99 -13.45
C ALA A 153 9.10 -14.82 -12.05
N VAL A 154 7.87 -15.29 -11.84
CA VAL A 154 7.20 -15.33 -10.53
C VAL A 154 8.04 -16.07 -9.51
N MET A 155 8.51 -17.27 -9.87
CA MET A 155 9.37 -18.06 -9.01
C MET A 155 10.62 -17.28 -8.62
N ALA A 156 11.22 -16.53 -9.54
CA ALA A 156 12.41 -15.74 -9.23
C ALA A 156 12.11 -14.62 -8.22
N HIS A 157 10.94 -13.99 -8.31
CA HIS A 157 10.49 -13.01 -7.32
C HIS A 157 10.23 -13.66 -5.96
N GLU A 158 9.39 -14.69 -5.92
CA GLU A 158 8.97 -15.35 -4.68
C GLU A 158 10.13 -16.05 -3.95
N LEU A 159 11.04 -16.68 -4.69
CA LEU A 159 12.24 -17.28 -4.11
C LEU A 159 13.25 -16.20 -3.66
N THR A 160 13.14 -14.96 -4.16
CA THR A 160 13.85 -13.84 -3.56
C THR A 160 13.28 -13.48 -2.19
N HIS A 161 11.96 -13.52 -1.98
CA HIS A 161 11.39 -13.39 -0.63
C HIS A 161 11.84 -14.50 0.31
N ALA A 162 11.95 -15.73 -0.19
CA ALA A 162 12.51 -16.83 0.61
C ALA A 162 13.96 -16.57 1.04
N LEU A 163 14.78 -15.96 0.17
CA LEU A 163 16.14 -15.53 0.52
C LEU A 163 16.12 -14.35 1.50
N GLN A 164 15.27 -13.36 1.28
CA GLN A 164 15.11 -12.23 2.21
C GLN A 164 14.69 -12.69 3.60
N ASP A 165 13.76 -13.65 3.73
CA ASP A 165 13.36 -14.19 5.03
C ASP A 165 14.51 -14.89 5.74
N GLN A 166 15.32 -15.66 4.99
CA GLN A 166 16.50 -16.34 5.53
C GLN A 166 17.51 -15.37 6.14
N HIS A 167 17.70 -14.18 5.55
CA HIS A 167 18.73 -13.22 5.95
C HIS A 167 18.22 -12.08 6.83
N PHE A 168 16.97 -11.66 6.66
CA PHE A 168 16.43 -10.42 7.23
C PHE A 168 15.17 -10.63 8.07
N ASN A 169 14.71 -11.88 8.22
CA ASN A 169 13.53 -12.27 8.99
C ASN A 169 12.30 -11.46 8.61
N LEU A 170 11.62 -11.84 7.52
CA LEU A 170 10.50 -11.05 6.99
C LEU A 170 9.30 -11.02 7.95
N HIS A 171 9.19 -12.00 8.86
CA HIS A 171 8.15 -12.03 9.88
C HIS A 171 8.12 -10.78 10.79
N ARG A 172 9.22 -10.02 10.90
CA ARG A 172 9.22 -8.77 11.67
C ARG A 172 8.41 -7.64 11.01
N PHE A 173 8.20 -7.71 9.70
CA PHE A 173 7.41 -6.73 8.95
C PHE A 173 5.91 -7.03 9.01
N GLU A 174 5.51 -8.30 9.20
CA GLU A 174 4.10 -8.68 9.44
C GLU A 174 3.51 -8.06 10.72
N LYS A 175 4.36 -7.63 11.66
CA LYS A 175 3.95 -7.03 12.95
C LYS A 175 4.46 -5.59 13.03
N TRP A 176 4.02 -4.76 12.10
CA TRP A 176 4.36 -3.34 12.08
C TRP A 176 3.69 -2.55 13.23
N PRO A 177 4.34 -1.52 13.79
CA PRO A 177 3.69 -0.58 14.70
C PRO A 177 2.46 0.07 14.07
N LYS A 178 1.34 0.06 14.79
CA LYS A 178 0.08 0.66 14.28
C LYS A 178 0.16 2.20 14.25
N GLY A 179 -0.57 2.78 13.31
CA GLY A 179 -0.69 4.23 13.13
C GLY A 179 0.58 4.83 12.53
N ASP A 180 1.28 4.06 11.70
CA ASP A 180 2.41 4.56 10.91
C ASP A 180 2.54 3.77 9.61
N SER A 181 1.44 3.72 8.85
CA SER A 181 1.35 2.91 7.64
C SER A 181 2.09 3.52 6.44
N ASP A 182 2.49 4.80 6.50
CA ASP A 182 3.46 5.38 5.55
C ASP A 182 4.84 4.68 5.67
N ALA A 183 5.35 4.54 6.90
CA ALA A 183 6.60 3.85 7.14
C ALA A 183 6.51 2.34 6.83
N GLU A 184 5.33 1.73 7.06
CA GLU A 184 5.03 0.36 6.65
C GLU A 184 5.14 0.22 5.12
N LEU A 185 4.46 1.09 4.38
CA LEU A 185 4.48 1.09 2.91
C LEU A 185 5.89 1.29 2.36
N ALA A 186 6.69 2.16 3.00
CA ALA A 186 8.09 2.36 2.66
C ALA A 186 8.95 1.09 2.87
N ALA A 187 8.77 0.40 3.99
CA ALA A 187 9.46 -0.86 4.26
C ALA A 187 9.07 -1.95 3.23
N HIS A 188 7.79 -2.02 2.86
CA HIS A 188 7.33 -2.91 1.80
C HIS A 188 7.92 -2.56 0.43
N ALA A 189 8.11 -1.28 0.11
CA ALA A 189 8.76 -0.87 -1.13
C ALA A 189 10.23 -1.36 -1.22
N LEU A 190 10.96 -1.44 -0.11
CA LEU A 190 12.28 -2.09 -0.09
C LEU A 190 12.16 -3.59 -0.39
N ILE A 191 11.24 -4.28 0.28
CA ILE A 191 11.06 -5.75 0.16
C ILE A 191 10.71 -6.12 -1.30
N GLU A 192 9.69 -5.47 -1.85
CA GLU A 192 9.22 -5.73 -3.21
C GLU A 192 10.18 -5.21 -4.27
N GLY A 193 10.76 -4.03 -4.06
CA GLY A 193 11.74 -3.48 -4.98
C GLY A 193 12.96 -4.38 -5.16
N ASP A 194 13.44 -4.99 -4.08
CA ASP A 194 14.57 -5.92 -4.10
C ASP A 194 14.23 -7.19 -4.92
N ALA A 195 13.07 -7.80 -4.64
CA ALA A 195 12.62 -8.96 -5.38
C ALA A 195 12.34 -8.65 -6.86
N GLN A 196 11.79 -7.47 -7.16
CA GLN A 196 11.54 -7.01 -8.53
C GLN A 196 12.82 -6.77 -9.33
N VAL A 197 13.86 -6.17 -8.71
CA VAL A 197 15.17 -6.00 -9.34
C VAL A 197 15.83 -7.36 -9.58
N THR A 198 15.76 -8.28 -8.60
CA THR A 198 16.31 -9.63 -8.74
C THR A 198 15.62 -10.42 -9.85
N MET A 199 14.27 -10.39 -9.90
CA MET A 199 13.49 -10.97 -10.99
C MET A 199 13.88 -10.38 -12.34
N SER A 200 14.04 -9.05 -12.43
CA SER A 200 14.43 -8.38 -13.67
C SER A 200 15.79 -8.85 -14.18
N LEU A 201 16.77 -9.01 -13.28
CA LEU A 201 18.08 -9.56 -13.64
C LEU A 201 18.01 -11.03 -14.05
N TYR A 202 17.16 -11.82 -13.38
CA TYR A 202 16.90 -13.22 -13.73
C TYR A 202 16.31 -13.35 -15.14
N VAL A 203 15.30 -12.53 -15.47
CA VAL A 203 14.68 -12.51 -16.80
C VAL A 203 15.69 -12.05 -17.85
N ALA A 204 16.49 -11.02 -17.56
CA ALA A 204 17.47 -10.45 -18.49
C ALA A 204 18.60 -11.41 -18.88
N ARG A 205 18.84 -12.49 -18.10
CA ARG A 205 19.87 -13.50 -18.43
C ARG A 205 19.53 -14.36 -19.65
N SER A 206 18.29 -14.37 -20.14
CA SER A 206 17.92 -15.16 -21.31
C SER A 206 16.82 -14.50 -22.15
N PRO A 207 17.04 -14.29 -23.47
CA PRO A 207 15.98 -13.82 -24.39
C PRO A 207 14.72 -14.70 -24.37
N LEU A 208 14.87 -16.01 -24.11
CA LEU A 208 13.72 -16.93 -24.01
C LEU A 208 12.86 -16.62 -22.78
N ARG A 209 13.45 -16.16 -21.67
CA ARG A 209 12.70 -15.74 -20.47
C ARG A 209 11.92 -14.47 -20.73
N ILE A 210 12.50 -13.52 -21.49
CA ILE A 210 11.80 -12.30 -21.93
C ILE A 210 10.58 -12.69 -22.78
N ILE A 211 10.76 -13.58 -23.78
CA ILE A 211 9.66 -14.06 -24.63
C ILE A 211 8.59 -14.78 -23.79
N ALA A 212 8.99 -15.63 -22.83
CA ALA A 212 8.07 -16.34 -21.94
C ALA A 212 7.25 -15.36 -21.08
N LEU A 213 7.88 -14.35 -20.50
CA LEU A 213 7.20 -13.30 -19.73
C LEU A 213 6.25 -12.47 -20.61
N MET A 214 6.68 -12.07 -21.82
CA MET A 214 5.79 -11.36 -22.75
C MET A 214 4.60 -12.22 -23.16
N LYS A 215 4.79 -13.53 -23.32
CA LYS A 215 3.71 -14.47 -23.65
C LYS A 215 2.73 -14.64 -22.48
N SER A 216 3.21 -14.73 -21.24
CA SER A 216 2.33 -14.81 -20.07
C SER A 216 1.48 -13.54 -19.95
N MET A 217 2.09 -12.35 -20.09
CA MET A 217 1.40 -11.05 -20.11
C MET A 217 0.45 -10.86 -21.31
N GLY A 218 0.79 -11.37 -22.49
CA GLY A 218 -0.03 -11.21 -23.70
C GLY A 218 -1.26 -12.12 -23.72
N SER A 219 -1.22 -13.22 -22.96
CA SER A 219 -2.30 -14.21 -22.87
C SER A 219 -3.37 -13.85 -21.83
N SER A 220 -3.14 -12.82 -21.02
CA SER A 220 -3.91 -12.49 -19.82
C SER A 220 -4.90 -11.32 -19.98
N GLN A 221 -5.38 -11.03 -21.20
CA GLN A 221 -6.34 -9.94 -21.44
C GLN A 221 -7.64 -10.04 -20.60
N SER A 222 -7.92 -11.18 -19.96
CA SER A 222 -9.07 -11.38 -19.05
C SER A 222 -8.74 -11.25 -17.55
N VAL A 223 -7.47 -11.12 -17.15
CA VAL A 223 -7.02 -11.19 -15.73
C VAL A 223 -6.57 -9.83 -15.18
N THR A 224 -6.59 -8.76 -16.00
CA THR A 224 -6.42 -7.38 -15.53
C THR A 224 -7.74 -6.69 -15.18
N GLU A 225 -8.91 -7.34 -15.38
CA GLU A 225 -10.20 -6.64 -15.28
C GLU A 225 -10.43 -5.97 -13.93
N GLU A 226 -10.11 -6.62 -12.80
CA GLU A 226 -10.40 -6.00 -11.50
C GLU A 226 -9.36 -4.98 -11.05
N ILE A 227 -8.09 -5.14 -11.43
CA ILE A 227 -7.10 -4.07 -11.20
C ILE A 227 -7.39 -2.87 -12.10
N ASP A 228 -7.86 -3.08 -13.33
CA ASP A 228 -8.26 -2.02 -14.25
C ASP A 228 -9.53 -1.29 -13.77
N ARG A 229 -10.47 -2.03 -13.17
CA ARG A 229 -11.70 -1.50 -12.55
C ARG A 229 -11.49 -0.93 -11.14
N ALA A 230 -10.34 -1.20 -10.53
CA ALA A 230 -10.03 -0.72 -9.19
C ALA A 230 -10.10 0.81 -9.13
N PRO A 231 -10.68 1.39 -8.05
CA PRO A 231 -10.50 2.80 -7.77
C PRO A 231 -9.01 3.15 -7.79
N ARG A 232 -8.66 4.26 -8.45
CA ARG A 232 -7.28 4.63 -8.75
C ARG A 232 -6.38 4.61 -7.50
N ALA A 233 -6.85 5.20 -6.40
CA ALA A 233 -6.08 5.26 -5.17
C ALA A 233 -5.71 3.87 -4.62
N LEU A 234 -6.60 2.89 -4.76
CA LEU A 234 -6.34 1.51 -4.34
C LEU A 234 -5.35 0.82 -5.28
N ARG A 235 -5.52 0.99 -6.60
CA ARG A 235 -4.60 0.43 -7.59
C ARG A 235 -3.19 0.98 -7.41
N GLU A 236 -3.05 2.29 -7.32
CA GLU A 236 -1.74 2.95 -7.24
C GLU A 236 -1.05 2.66 -5.89
N SER A 237 -1.79 2.57 -4.79
CA SER A 237 -1.24 2.12 -3.51
C SER A 237 -0.76 0.67 -3.55
N LEU A 238 -1.47 -0.21 -4.25
CA LEU A 238 -1.06 -1.61 -4.43
C LEU A 238 0.20 -1.73 -5.29
N LEU A 239 0.34 -0.89 -6.32
CA LEU A 239 1.49 -0.92 -7.24
C LEU A 239 2.73 -0.21 -6.70
N PHE A 240 2.57 0.71 -5.75
CA PHE A 240 3.67 1.54 -5.23
C PHE A 240 4.89 0.73 -4.76
N PRO A 241 4.76 -0.32 -3.92
CA PRO A 241 5.91 -1.10 -3.46
C PRO A 241 6.71 -1.73 -4.60
N TYR A 242 6.04 -2.12 -5.69
CA TYR A 242 6.68 -2.73 -6.85
C TYR A 242 7.34 -1.68 -7.74
N GLU A 243 6.60 -0.65 -8.12
CA GLU A 243 7.06 0.32 -9.11
C GLU A 243 8.08 1.30 -8.52
N GLN A 244 7.70 1.97 -7.42
CA GLN A 244 8.58 2.94 -6.77
C GLN A 244 9.68 2.24 -5.98
N GLY A 245 9.36 1.09 -5.37
CA GLY A 245 10.37 0.26 -4.72
C GLY A 245 11.44 -0.25 -5.69
N MET A 246 11.08 -0.73 -6.89
CA MET A 246 12.07 -1.15 -7.88
C MET A 246 12.97 0.01 -8.32
N GLN A 247 12.39 1.20 -8.54
CA GLN A 247 13.16 2.40 -8.89
C GLN A 247 14.15 2.76 -7.77
N TRP A 248 13.68 2.76 -6.53
CA TRP A 248 14.48 3.06 -5.36
C TRP A 248 15.60 2.03 -5.14
N VAL A 249 15.29 0.73 -5.14
CA VAL A 249 16.31 -0.33 -4.98
C VAL A 249 17.32 -0.32 -6.14
N THR A 250 16.88 0.00 -7.36
CA THR A 250 17.81 0.19 -8.49
C THR A 250 18.82 1.29 -8.21
N GLN A 251 18.42 2.39 -7.55
CA GLN A 251 19.33 3.47 -7.16
C GLN A 251 20.33 3.03 -6.09
N LEU A 252 19.89 2.27 -5.07
CA LEU A 252 20.78 1.67 -4.07
C LEU A 252 21.78 0.71 -4.70
N TYR A 253 21.29 -0.20 -5.56
CA TYR A 253 22.12 -1.17 -6.28
C TYR A 253 23.16 -0.48 -7.18
N ARG A 254 22.79 0.60 -7.87
CA ARG A 254 23.73 1.37 -8.70
C ARG A 254 24.79 2.10 -7.87
N ARG A 255 24.47 2.49 -6.63
CA ARG A 255 25.39 3.23 -5.77
C ARG A 255 26.47 2.35 -5.14
N ASP A 256 26.12 1.19 -4.60
CA ASP A 256 27.07 0.32 -3.88
C ASP A 256 26.69 -1.18 -3.94
N GLY A 257 26.00 -1.57 -5.01
CA GLY A 257 25.60 -2.95 -5.27
C GLY A 257 24.63 -3.51 -4.23
N TRP A 258 24.58 -4.83 -4.13
CA TRP A 258 23.72 -5.54 -3.19
C TRP A 258 24.08 -5.33 -1.73
N SER A 259 25.29 -4.85 -1.43
CA SER A 259 25.71 -4.58 -0.06
C SER A 259 24.84 -3.49 0.59
N LEU A 260 24.55 -2.40 -0.15
CA LEU A 260 23.70 -1.31 0.30
C LEU A 260 22.22 -1.70 0.34
N VAL A 261 21.74 -2.48 -0.63
CA VAL A 261 20.37 -3.02 -0.59
C VAL A 261 20.18 -3.91 0.65
N SER A 262 21.12 -4.80 0.94
CA SER A 262 21.09 -5.63 2.15
C SER A 262 21.18 -4.79 3.43
N LYS A 263 21.98 -3.72 3.45
CA LYS A 263 22.08 -2.80 4.59
C LYS A 263 20.74 -2.10 4.87
N ALA A 264 19.97 -1.78 3.84
CA ALA A 264 18.66 -1.14 3.98
C ALA A 264 17.65 -1.99 4.76
N PHE A 265 17.79 -3.32 4.82
CA PHE A 265 16.94 -4.14 5.70
C PHE A 265 17.22 -3.90 7.20
N THR A 266 18.36 -3.32 7.55
CA THR A 266 18.67 -2.90 8.94
C THR A 266 18.49 -1.39 9.14
N GLU A 267 18.70 -0.61 8.09
CA GLU A 267 18.49 0.83 8.04
C GLU A 267 17.27 1.12 7.14
N LEU A 268 16.08 0.81 7.65
CA LEU A 268 14.85 0.86 6.85
C LEU A 268 14.56 2.28 6.34
N PRO A 269 13.99 2.40 5.13
CA PRO A 269 13.32 3.65 4.75
C PRO A 269 12.17 3.92 5.73
N GLN A 270 12.04 5.17 6.15
CA GLN A 270 11.13 5.59 7.23
C GLN A 270 9.84 6.24 6.70
N SER A 271 9.74 6.50 5.40
CA SER A 271 8.58 7.14 4.77
C SER A 271 8.53 6.89 3.27
N THR A 272 7.35 7.04 2.66
CA THR A 272 7.20 7.01 1.20
C THR A 272 7.99 8.12 0.52
N GLU A 273 8.20 9.26 1.18
CA GLU A 273 9.09 10.32 0.70
C GLU A 273 10.53 9.82 0.47
N GLN A 274 11.07 9.00 1.38
CA GLN A 274 12.42 8.43 1.19
C GLN A 274 12.49 7.43 0.03
N ILE A 275 11.37 6.80 -0.33
CA ILE A 275 11.25 5.92 -1.49
C ILE A 275 11.20 6.74 -2.78
N LEU A 276 10.42 7.82 -2.79
CA LEU A 276 10.28 8.73 -3.93
C LEU A 276 11.56 9.54 -4.17
N HIS A 277 12.26 9.93 -3.10
CA HIS A 277 13.45 10.78 -3.11
C HIS A 277 14.61 10.10 -2.38
N VAL A 278 15.35 9.24 -3.07
CA VAL A 278 16.44 8.44 -2.47
C VAL A 278 17.52 9.28 -1.75
N ASP A 279 17.72 10.52 -2.17
CA ASP A 279 18.69 11.42 -1.54
C ASP A 279 18.33 11.74 -0.08
N LYS A 280 17.04 11.76 0.26
CA LYS A 280 16.57 11.92 1.65
C LYS A 280 16.89 10.70 2.51
N TYR A 281 16.79 9.50 1.94
CA TYR A 281 17.26 8.27 2.58
C TYR A 281 18.76 8.32 2.86
N TYR A 282 19.56 8.75 1.88
CA TYR A 282 21.02 8.89 2.02
C TYR A 282 21.43 9.99 3.02
N ALA A 283 20.61 11.03 3.15
CA ALA A 283 20.80 12.08 4.14
C ALA A 283 20.32 11.68 5.55
N HIS A 284 19.70 10.50 5.70
CA HIS A 284 19.05 10.04 6.93
C HIS A 284 18.00 11.03 7.46
N GLU A 285 17.26 11.66 6.55
CA GLU A 285 16.21 12.61 6.89
C GLU A 285 15.00 11.90 7.48
N ALA A 286 14.80 11.99 8.80
CA ALA A 286 13.70 11.31 9.47
C ALA A 286 12.41 12.14 9.42
N PRO A 287 11.23 11.51 9.23
CA PRO A 287 9.95 12.21 9.29
C PRO A 287 9.74 12.91 10.64
N VAL A 288 9.23 14.14 10.58
CA VAL A 288 8.79 14.93 11.72
C VAL A 288 7.60 14.24 12.38
N LYS A 289 7.78 13.83 13.64
CA LYS A 289 6.70 13.19 14.41
C LYS A 289 5.62 14.19 14.78
N ILE A 290 4.42 14.00 14.24
CA ILE A 290 3.23 14.80 14.57
C ILE A 290 2.26 13.97 15.43
N THR A 291 1.76 14.61 16.50
CA THR A 291 0.71 14.07 17.35
C THR A 291 -0.50 14.97 17.33
N GLN A 292 -1.71 14.40 17.30
CA GLN A 292 -2.96 15.13 17.46
C GLN A 292 -3.72 14.65 18.70
N PRO A 293 -4.32 15.55 19.49
CA PRO A 293 -5.20 15.14 20.57
C PRO A 293 -6.48 14.49 20.04
N ASP A 294 -7.01 13.52 20.78
CA ASP A 294 -8.34 12.97 20.49
C ASP A 294 -9.41 14.01 20.87
N ILE A 295 -10.11 14.52 19.86
CA ILE A 295 -11.14 15.55 20.02
C ILE A 295 -12.57 14.98 20.04
N SER A 296 -12.75 13.66 20.15
CA SER A 296 -14.08 13.03 20.19
C SER A 296 -15.00 13.66 21.25
N SER A 297 -14.44 14.02 22.41
CA SER A 297 -15.17 14.68 23.49
C SER A 297 -15.72 16.07 23.11
N ALA A 298 -15.00 16.82 22.27
CA ALA A 298 -15.44 18.13 21.77
C ALA A 298 -16.50 18.00 20.66
N LEU A 299 -16.51 16.88 19.93
CA LEU A 299 -17.56 16.55 18.96
C LEU A 299 -18.86 16.12 19.65
N GLY A 300 -18.80 15.69 20.90
CA GLY A 300 -19.97 15.40 21.75
C GLY A 300 -20.38 13.93 21.76
N PRO A 301 -21.47 13.58 22.46
CA PRO A 301 -21.89 12.19 22.64
C PRO A 301 -22.16 11.51 21.30
N GLY A 302 -21.65 10.29 21.12
CA GLY A 302 -21.85 9.47 19.91
C GLY A 302 -20.71 9.51 18.91
N TRP A 303 -19.82 10.51 18.99
CA TRP A 303 -18.61 10.57 18.18
C TRP A 303 -17.49 9.72 18.79
N LYS A 304 -16.77 9.01 17.92
CA LYS A 304 -15.57 8.26 18.29
C LYS A 304 -14.52 8.45 17.22
N ARG A 305 -13.26 8.59 17.64
CA ARG A 305 -12.13 8.38 16.76
C ARG A 305 -12.09 6.89 16.40
N ILE A 306 -12.36 6.59 15.13
CA ILE A 306 -12.27 5.23 14.61
C ILE A 306 -10.86 4.93 14.12
N ASP A 307 -10.10 5.98 13.76
CA ASP A 307 -8.74 5.85 13.24
C ASP A 307 -7.83 7.08 13.51
N THR A 308 -6.52 6.83 13.56
CA THR A 308 -5.42 7.78 13.38
C THR A 308 -4.19 7.11 12.73
N ASP A 309 -3.60 7.78 11.73
CA ASP A 309 -2.44 7.28 10.98
C ASP A 309 -1.60 8.41 10.35
N VAL A 310 -0.62 8.05 9.53
CA VAL A 310 0.21 8.93 8.69
C VAL A 310 -0.17 8.73 7.23
N ASN A 311 -0.35 9.82 6.47
CA ASN A 311 -0.57 9.75 5.02
C ASN A 311 0.75 9.47 4.28
N GLY A 312 1.79 10.22 4.59
CA GLY A 312 3.00 10.26 3.78
C GLY A 312 2.86 11.12 2.52
N GLU A 313 3.97 11.33 1.83
CA GLU A 313 3.98 12.02 0.53
C GLU A 313 3.09 11.31 -0.49
N TRP A 314 3.19 9.97 -0.58
CA TRP A 314 2.45 9.21 -1.58
C TRP A 314 0.93 9.31 -1.42
N SER A 315 0.41 9.17 -0.20
CA SER A 315 -1.04 9.26 -0.01
C SER A 315 -1.55 10.68 -0.23
N TYR A 316 -0.76 11.72 0.11
CA TYR A 316 -1.13 13.09 -0.24
C TYR A 316 -1.15 13.33 -1.74
N TYR A 317 -0.18 12.80 -2.49
CA TYR A 317 -0.20 12.80 -3.95
C TYR A 317 -1.52 12.20 -4.47
N LEU A 318 -1.93 11.02 -3.98
CA LEU A 318 -3.18 10.37 -4.41
C LEU A 318 -4.43 11.19 -4.05
N ILE A 319 -4.48 11.78 -2.85
CA ILE A 319 -5.60 12.61 -2.38
C ILE A 319 -5.77 13.86 -3.24
N LEU A 320 -4.66 14.49 -3.62
CA LEU A 320 -4.65 15.67 -4.48
C LEU A 320 -5.01 15.29 -5.92
N ASP A 321 -4.32 14.31 -6.48
CA ASP A 321 -4.41 13.99 -7.89
C ASP A 321 -5.74 13.34 -8.28
N GLU A 322 -6.47 12.74 -7.33
CA GLU A 322 -7.83 12.28 -7.58
C GLU A 322 -8.75 13.41 -8.06
N PHE A 323 -8.51 14.67 -7.70
CA PHE A 323 -9.36 15.78 -8.14
C PHE A 323 -8.63 16.78 -9.02
N LEU A 324 -7.34 17.03 -8.78
CA LEU A 324 -6.56 17.94 -9.62
C LEU A 324 -6.37 17.37 -11.03
N LYS A 325 -6.28 16.04 -11.17
CA LYS A 325 -6.04 15.33 -12.43
C LYS A 325 -4.83 15.92 -13.19
N SER A 326 -3.75 16.21 -12.46
CA SER A 326 -2.53 16.81 -12.96
C SER A 326 -1.35 16.29 -12.15
N ASP A 327 -0.71 15.24 -12.68
CA ASP A 327 0.43 14.58 -12.03
C ASP A 327 1.52 15.57 -11.61
N GLN A 328 1.87 16.52 -12.48
CA GLN A 328 2.87 17.56 -12.20
C GLN A 328 2.45 18.49 -11.04
N GLU A 329 1.19 18.91 -10.98
CA GLU A 329 0.71 19.80 -9.92
C GLU A 329 0.64 19.05 -8.59
N SER A 330 0.11 17.83 -8.61
CA SER A 330 -0.11 17.00 -7.42
C SER A 330 1.20 16.48 -6.83
N SER A 331 2.15 16.01 -7.66
CA SER A 331 3.46 15.56 -7.20
C SER A 331 4.26 16.71 -6.60
N ARG A 332 4.30 17.88 -7.26
CA ARG A 332 4.96 19.06 -6.71
C ARG A 332 4.34 19.49 -5.38
N ALA A 333 3.02 19.50 -5.27
CA ALA A 333 2.35 19.91 -4.04
C ALA A 333 2.43 18.89 -2.90
N ALA A 334 2.71 17.62 -3.19
CA ALA A 334 2.96 16.58 -2.19
C ALA A 334 4.44 16.48 -1.80
N ALA A 335 5.35 16.90 -2.68
CA ALA A 335 6.79 16.93 -2.42
C ALA A 335 7.16 17.89 -1.29
N GLY A 336 8.24 17.57 -0.57
CA GLY A 336 8.67 18.30 0.61
C GLY A 336 7.80 18.02 1.84
N TRP A 337 7.05 16.92 1.83
CA TRP A 337 6.31 16.43 2.99
C TRP A 337 7.31 16.10 4.11
N GLY A 338 7.24 16.79 5.23
CA GLY A 338 8.13 16.53 6.36
C GLY A 338 7.56 15.55 7.38
N GLY A 339 6.25 15.30 7.38
CA GLY A 339 5.56 14.47 8.38
C GLY A 339 4.10 14.85 8.54
N ASP A 340 3.22 13.89 8.86
CA ASP A 340 1.82 14.19 9.16
C ASP A 340 1.19 13.29 10.22
N ARG A 341 -0.03 13.68 10.61
CA ARG A 341 -0.94 12.88 11.40
C ARG A 341 -2.35 13.25 11.02
N TYR A 342 -3.17 12.25 10.73
CA TYR A 342 -4.60 12.46 10.63
C TYR A 342 -5.38 11.60 11.63
N SER A 343 -6.65 11.95 11.80
CA SER A 343 -7.61 11.20 12.60
C SER A 343 -8.98 11.22 11.94
N VAL A 344 -9.68 10.10 12.03
CA VAL A 344 -11.01 9.90 11.45
C VAL A 344 -12.00 9.65 12.58
N TYR A 345 -13.06 10.43 12.58
CA TYR A 345 -14.12 10.38 13.57
C TYR A 345 -15.43 10.01 12.89
N GLU A 346 -16.19 9.13 13.54
CA GLU A 346 -17.51 8.70 13.06
C GLU A 346 -18.56 8.86 14.16
N GLU A 347 -19.75 9.32 13.78
CA GLU A 347 -20.90 9.50 14.65
C GLU A 347 -21.85 8.29 14.55
N ALA A 348 -22.10 7.64 15.68
CA ALA A 348 -22.75 6.33 15.71
C ALA A 348 -24.22 6.30 15.24
N LYS A 349 -24.92 7.44 15.14
CA LYS A 349 -26.36 7.47 14.82
C LYS A 349 -26.64 7.81 13.36
N SER A 350 -25.93 8.79 12.84
CA SER A 350 -26.08 9.37 11.51
C SER A 350 -25.05 8.82 10.52
N GLY A 351 -23.95 8.22 11.00
CA GLY A 351 -22.82 7.86 10.15
C GLY A 351 -22.02 9.07 9.66
N GLY A 352 -22.19 10.24 10.30
CA GLY A 352 -21.42 11.43 9.97
C GLY A 352 -19.92 11.21 10.17
N VAL A 353 -19.11 11.62 9.20
CA VAL A 353 -17.66 11.41 9.20
C VAL A 353 -16.92 12.74 9.20
N PHE A 354 -15.92 12.86 10.07
CA PHE A 354 -15.08 14.04 10.21
C PHE A 354 -13.60 13.63 10.22
N ILE A 355 -12.78 14.27 9.40
CA ILE A 355 -11.34 14.01 9.32
C ILE A 355 -10.56 15.25 9.76
N THR A 356 -9.54 15.06 10.60
CA THR A 356 -8.54 16.08 10.93
C THR A 356 -7.19 15.67 10.41
N GLN A 357 -6.41 16.59 9.84
CA GLN A 357 -5.06 16.32 9.32
C GLN A 357 -4.15 17.47 9.71
N LEU A 358 -2.97 17.17 10.27
CA LEU A 358 -1.93 18.15 10.55
C LEU A 358 -0.64 17.65 9.91
N SER A 359 -0.10 18.42 8.98
CA SER A 359 1.14 18.13 8.29
C SER A 359 2.21 19.19 8.57
N ALA A 360 3.46 18.78 8.44
CA ALA A 360 4.66 19.61 8.40
C ALA A 360 5.35 19.41 7.05
N TRP A 361 6.06 20.44 6.61
CA TRP A 361 6.71 20.52 5.31
C TRP A 361 8.13 21.05 5.48
N ASP A 362 9.03 20.68 4.57
CA ASP A 362 10.45 21.04 4.65
C ASP A 362 10.66 22.56 4.64
N THR A 363 9.89 23.25 3.80
CA THR A 363 9.91 24.70 3.68
C THR A 363 8.51 25.31 3.80
N GLU A 364 8.46 26.62 4.05
CA GLU A 364 7.18 27.33 4.03
C GLU A 364 6.57 27.36 2.63
N GLN A 365 7.40 27.28 1.58
CA GLN A 365 6.95 27.24 0.20
C GLN A 365 6.23 25.92 -0.10
N ASP A 366 6.77 24.78 0.36
CA ASP A 366 6.14 23.47 0.19
C ASP A 366 4.78 23.44 0.91
N ALA A 367 4.70 24.01 2.13
CA ALA A 367 3.44 24.18 2.85
C ALA A 367 2.42 25.06 2.10
N VAL A 368 2.87 26.10 1.39
CA VAL A 368 2.02 26.96 0.55
C VAL A 368 1.52 26.20 -0.68
N GLU A 369 2.39 25.42 -1.32
CA GLU A 369 2.03 24.62 -2.49
C GLU A 369 0.98 23.57 -2.15
N PHE A 370 1.20 22.81 -1.07
CA PHE A 370 0.21 21.86 -0.56
C PHE A 370 -1.10 22.54 -0.17
N PHE A 371 -1.04 23.63 0.61
CA PHE A 371 -2.23 24.34 1.07
C PHE A 371 -3.12 24.81 -0.09
N ASN A 372 -2.50 25.37 -1.13
CA ASN A 372 -3.22 25.84 -2.32
C ASN A 372 -3.77 24.68 -3.15
N ALA A 373 -2.99 23.61 -3.34
CA ALA A 373 -3.42 22.41 -4.05
C ALA A 373 -4.59 21.72 -3.36
N TYR A 374 -4.54 21.57 -2.03
CA TYR A 374 -5.63 20.96 -1.26
C TYR A 374 -6.89 21.83 -1.24
N ALA A 375 -6.75 23.16 -1.22
CA ALA A 375 -7.87 24.08 -1.37
C ALA A 375 -8.56 23.92 -2.72
N LYS A 376 -7.79 23.90 -3.82
CA LYS A 376 -8.30 23.66 -5.18
C LYS A 376 -8.96 22.28 -5.30
N ARG A 377 -8.34 21.24 -4.74
CA ARG A 377 -8.92 19.90 -4.64
C ARG A 377 -10.26 19.91 -3.90
N THR A 378 -10.38 20.67 -2.82
CA THR A 378 -11.62 20.78 -2.03
C THR A 378 -12.76 21.36 -2.86
N GLU A 379 -12.50 22.42 -3.63
CA GLU A 379 -13.49 23.02 -4.54
C GLU A 379 -13.88 22.09 -5.70
N LEU A 380 -12.92 21.34 -6.24
CA LEU A 380 -13.17 20.37 -7.29
C LEU A 380 -13.96 19.16 -6.79
N ARG A 381 -13.69 18.72 -5.56
CA ARG A 381 -14.38 17.61 -4.94
C ARG A 381 -15.82 17.95 -4.59
N TYR A 382 -16.01 19.01 -3.82
CA TYR A 382 -17.31 19.40 -3.31
C TYR A 382 -17.95 20.36 -4.30
N LYS A 383 -18.76 19.85 -5.21
CA LYS A 383 -19.49 20.68 -6.20
C LYS A 383 -20.45 21.69 -5.54
N SER A 384 -20.82 21.42 -4.29
CA SER A 384 -21.64 22.25 -3.41
C SER A 384 -20.82 23.27 -2.59
N ALA A 385 -19.49 23.31 -2.74
CA ALA A 385 -18.62 24.13 -1.90
C ALA A 385 -18.93 25.62 -2.06
N GLU A 386 -19.38 26.22 -0.97
CA GLU A 386 -19.56 27.66 -0.87
C GLU A 386 -18.50 28.24 0.05
N ALA A 387 -17.65 29.12 -0.48
CA ALA A 387 -16.60 29.78 0.29
C ALA A 387 -17.19 30.58 1.46
N LEU A 388 -16.61 30.39 2.64
CA LEU A 388 -16.96 31.13 3.86
C LEU A 388 -15.94 32.26 4.10
N PRO A 389 -16.36 33.38 4.72
CA PRO A 389 -15.43 34.45 5.06
C PRO A 389 -14.30 33.99 5.99
N VAL A 390 -13.07 34.34 5.62
CA VAL A 390 -11.84 34.06 6.40
C VAL A 390 -11.11 35.36 6.72
N LYS A 391 -10.21 35.33 7.71
CA LYS A 391 -9.52 36.56 8.17
C LYS A 391 -8.18 36.81 7.48
N THR A 392 -7.53 35.75 7.00
CA THR A 392 -6.18 35.79 6.44
C THR A 392 -6.10 34.92 5.18
N GLU A 393 -5.09 35.15 4.35
CA GLU A 393 -4.82 34.30 3.18
C GLU A 393 -4.41 32.87 3.56
N ASP A 394 -3.86 32.70 4.77
CA ASP A 394 -3.51 31.42 5.39
C ASP A 394 -4.69 30.64 5.96
N GLU A 395 -5.92 31.12 5.73
CA GLU A 395 -7.15 30.43 6.10
C GLU A 395 -8.00 30.20 4.85
N LYS A 396 -8.59 29.01 4.76
CA LYS A 396 -9.65 28.73 3.78
C LYS A 396 -10.79 28.02 4.49
N ALA A 397 -12.02 28.31 4.07
CA ALA A 397 -13.19 27.68 4.64
C ALA A 397 -14.29 27.56 3.59
N TRP A 398 -14.98 26.42 3.58
CA TRP A 398 -16.13 26.17 2.72
C TRP A 398 -17.25 25.49 3.52
N ARG A 399 -18.48 25.80 3.15
CA ARG A 399 -19.66 25.00 3.50
C ARG A 399 -19.92 24.01 2.37
N THR A 400 -20.09 22.74 2.69
CA THR A 400 -20.39 21.67 1.70
C THR A 400 -21.61 20.87 2.13
N ASP A 401 -22.05 19.94 1.28
CA ASP A 401 -23.09 18.96 1.57
C ASP A 401 -22.68 17.90 2.61
N GLU A 402 -21.41 17.84 3.01
CA GLU A 402 -20.89 16.89 3.99
C GLU A 402 -20.28 17.56 5.24
N GLY A 403 -20.68 18.82 5.51
CA GLY A 403 -20.18 19.62 6.64
C GLY A 403 -19.15 20.68 6.21
N ASN A 404 -18.69 21.50 7.15
CA ASN A 404 -17.73 22.56 6.80
C ASN A 404 -16.33 21.96 6.59
N VAL A 405 -15.59 22.52 5.64
CA VAL A 405 -14.15 22.28 5.47
C VAL A 405 -13.40 23.53 5.89
N ILE A 406 -12.39 23.39 6.75
CA ILE A 406 -11.55 24.49 7.20
C ILE A 406 -10.09 24.09 7.06
N MET A 407 -9.28 25.00 6.53
CA MET A 407 -7.84 24.85 6.40
C MET A 407 -7.14 26.04 7.03
N GLN A 408 -6.04 25.80 7.73
CA GLN A 408 -5.17 26.84 8.28
C GLN A 408 -3.71 26.49 8.00
N ARG A 409 -2.92 27.46 7.58
CA ARG A 409 -1.46 27.34 7.46
C ARG A 409 -0.76 28.16 8.55
N ARG A 410 0.31 27.63 9.13
CA ARG A 410 1.19 28.34 10.09
C ARG A 410 2.64 27.99 9.80
N GLY A 411 3.34 28.87 9.09
CA GLY A 411 4.69 28.61 8.59
C GLY A 411 4.72 27.34 7.73
N GLN A 412 5.52 26.37 8.16
CA GLN A 412 5.70 25.06 7.54
C GLN A 412 4.61 24.03 7.85
N ARG A 413 3.51 24.40 8.54
CA ARG A 413 2.47 23.46 8.94
C ARG A 413 1.12 23.78 8.33
N VAL A 414 0.36 22.74 8.00
CA VAL A 414 -1.00 22.85 7.46
C VAL A 414 -1.95 21.99 8.29
N LEU A 415 -3.02 22.60 8.78
CA LEU A 415 -4.13 21.96 9.47
C LEU A 415 -5.36 21.92 8.56
N ILE A 416 -5.97 20.76 8.41
CA ILE A 416 -7.19 20.53 7.62
C ILE A 416 -8.23 19.85 8.50
N LEU A 417 -9.45 20.40 8.50
CA LEU A 417 -10.64 19.84 9.14
C LEU A 417 -11.69 19.64 8.05
N GLU A 418 -12.04 18.40 7.71
CA GLU A 418 -12.94 18.08 6.59
C GLU A 418 -14.19 17.35 7.08
N GLY A 419 -15.35 18.01 6.92
CA GLY A 419 -16.64 17.50 7.39
C GLY A 419 -16.98 17.88 8.83
N ILE A 420 -16.65 19.12 9.24
CA ILE A 420 -17.01 19.62 10.56
C ILE A 420 -18.54 19.58 10.70
N PRO A 421 -19.08 18.89 11.73
CA PRO A 421 -20.52 18.74 11.89
C PRO A 421 -21.21 20.08 12.14
N GLU A 422 -22.47 20.18 11.70
CA GLU A 422 -23.28 21.38 11.90
C GLU A 422 -23.40 21.73 13.40
N GLY A 423 -23.30 23.02 13.72
CA GLY A 423 -23.37 23.52 15.09
C GLY A 423 -22.11 23.29 15.95
N LYS A 424 -21.03 22.71 15.41
CA LYS A 424 -19.75 22.60 16.12
C LYS A 424 -18.91 23.86 15.97
N ASP A 425 -18.30 24.28 17.07
CA ASP A 425 -17.41 25.44 17.08
C ASP A 425 -16.04 25.09 16.48
N ALA A 426 -15.91 25.40 15.20
CA ALA A 426 -14.67 25.28 14.44
C ALA A 426 -13.46 25.92 15.13
N ARG A 427 -13.62 27.08 15.79
CA ARG A 427 -12.49 27.79 16.42
C ARG A 427 -11.94 27.02 17.61
N THR A 428 -12.83 26.43 18.41
CA THR A 428 -12.41 25.58 19.53
C THR A 428 -11.72 24.30 19.04
N LEU A 429 -12.19 23.71 17.94
CA LEU A 429 -11.56 22.53 17.34
C LEU A 429 -10.16 22.85 16.79
N THR A 430 -10.01 23.92 16.01
CA THR A 430 -8.70 24.29 15.46
C THR A 430 -7.71 24.70 16.56
N ALA A 431 -8.15 25.42 17.59
CA ALA A 431 -7.29 25.79 18.72
C ALA A 431 -6.73 24.56 19.46
N LYS A 432 -7.54 23.49 19.61
CA LYS A 432 -7.09 22.22 20.22
C LYS A 432 -6.14 21.42 19.33
N LEU A 433 -6.29 21.48 18.02
CA LEU A 433 -5.43 20.73 17.10
C LEU A 433 -4.08 21.41 16.85
N TRP A 434 -4.00 22.72 17.10
CA TRP A 434 -2.75 23.49 17.04
C TRP A 434 -1.96 23.50 18.36
N SER A 435 -2.57 23.12 19.48
CA SER A 435 -1.90 23.01 20.79
C SER A 435 -1.05 21.75 20.86
#